data_AF-A0A3D0C5E9-F1
#
_entry.id   AF-A0A3D0C5E9-F1
#
_cell.length_a   1.000
_cell.length_b   1.000
_cell.length_c   1.000
_cell.angle_alpha   90.00
_cell.angle_beta   90.00
_cell.angle_gamma   90.00
#
_symmetry.space_group_name_H-M   'P 1'
#
loop_
_entity.id
_entity.type
_entity.pdbx_description
1 polymer ?
#
loop_
_entity_poly.entity_id
_entity_poly.type
_entity_poly.pdbx_seq_one_letter_code
_entity_poly.pdbx_strand_id
1 'polypeptide(L)'
;NGVIIISGDTHWGEMSQVKNDLDYPLWEVTSSGLTEEWKEVSPNKHRVGNFINKVNYGELLIDWQQVDPQLTLNLKDVDGKIFSQKKMPLSLISPYEKNTK
;
A
#
# COMPACT_ATOMS: atom_id res chain seq x y z
N ASN A 1 -0.64 -0.53 -17.83
CA ASN A 1 -1.41 -1.52 -17.02
C ASN A 1 -0.61 -1.83 -15.78
N GLY A 2 -1.13 -1.56 -14.58
CA GLY A 2 -0.41 -1.81 -13.33
C GLY A 2 -1.25 -2.63 -12.36
N VAL A 3 -0.60 -3.38 -11.47
CA VAL A 3 -1.25 -4.14 -10.40
C VAL A 3 -0.84 -3.57 -9.05
N ILE A 4 -1.83 -3.45 -8.16
CA ILE A 4 -1.64 -3.23 -6.72
C ILE A 4 -2.40 -4.32 -6.00
N ILE A 5 -1.79 -4.85 -4.95
CA ILE A 5 -2.39 -5.91 -4.13
C ILE A 5 -2.93 -5.28 -2.85
N ILE A 6 -4.15 -5.67 -2.49
CA ILE A 6 -4.73 -5.41 -1.17
C ILE A 6 -4.97 -6.77 -0.54
N SER A 7 -4.42 -7.00 0.66
CA SER A 7 -4.43 -8.31 1.33
C SER A 7 -4.80 -8.19 2.81
N GLY A 8 -5.01 -9.35 3.45
CA GLY A 8 -5.44 -9.47 4.85
C GLY A 8 -4.90 -10.75 5.49
N ASP A 9 -5.69 -11.38 6.39
CA ASP A 9 -5.40 -12.65 7.12
C ASP A 9 -4.37 -12.56 8.26
N THR A 10 -3.33 -11.72 8.16
CA THR A 10 -2.22 -11.73 9.15
C THR A 10 -2.48 -11.03 10.48
N HIS A 11 -3.63 -10.38 10.65
CA HIS A 11 -4.00 -9.58 11.83
C HIS A 11 -3.05 -8.41 12.16
N TRP A 12 -2.26 -7.96 11.19
CA TRP A 12 -1.50 -6.70 11.25
C TRP A 12 -1.68 -5.87 9.98
N GLY A 13 -1.22 -4.63 10.02
CA GLY A 13 -1.20 -3.70 8.90
C GLY A 13 0.23 -3.34 8.51
N GLU A 14 0.57 -3.45 7.24
CA GLU A 14 1.86 -3.03 6.68
C GLU A 14 1.82 -2.78 5.17
N MET A 15 2.87 -2.13 4.65
CA MET A 15 3.08 -1.99 3.22
C MET A 15 4.32 -2.76 2.79
N SER A 16 4.22 -3.45 1.66
CA SER A 16 5.34 -4.17 1.04
C SER A 16 5.62 -3.61 -0.36
N GLN A 17 6.89 -3.63 -0.75
CA GLN A 17 7.32 -3.26 -2.09
C GLN A 17 8.32 -4.28 -2.67
N VAL A 18 8.00 -4.80 -3.85
CA VAL A 18 8.92 -5.61 -4.66
C VAL A 18 9.36 -4.79 -5.88
N LYS A 19 10.67 -4.67 -6.09
CA LYS A 19 11.25 -3.82 -7.15
C LYS A 19 11.98 -4.57 -8.27
N ASN A 20 12.39 -5.81 -8.04
CA ASN A 20 13.40 -6.47 -8.88
C ASN A 20 12.82 -7.58 -9.78
N ASP A 21 11.53 -7.90 -9.64
CA ASP A 21 10.90 -9.03 -10.31
C ASP A 21 9.91 -8.60 -11.42
N LEU A 22 9.65 -7.29 -11.55
CA LEU A 22 8.69 -6.70 -12.49
C LEU A 22 9.22 -5.37 -13.04
N ASP A 23 8.72 -4.96 -14.20
CA ASP A 23 9.08 -3.70 -14.88
C ASP A 23 8.58 -2.44 -14.14
N TYR A 24 7.84 -2.62 -13.04
CA TYR A 24 7.35 -1.55 -12.17
C TYR A 24 7.34 -2.05 -10.72
N PRO A 25 7.42 -1.15 -9.72
CA PRO A 25 7.33 -1.55 -8.33
C PRO A 25 5.94 -2.13 -8.01
N LEU A 26 5.90 -3.39 -7.61
CA LEU A 26 4.67 -4.01 -7.09
C LEU A 26 4.48 -3.62 -5.63
N TRP A 27 3.34 -2.99 -5.37
CA TRP A 27 2.93 -2.59 -4.04
C TRP A 27 1.84 -3.51 -3.51
N GLU A 28 1.97 -3.85 -2.24
CA GLU A 28 0.96 -4.54 -1.47
C GLU A 28 0.64 -3.72 -0.21
N VAL A 29 -0.66 -3.57 0.06
CA VAL A 29 -1.18 -3.05 1.32
C VAL A 29 -1.86 -4.19 2.05
N THR A 30 -1.23 -4.70 3.10
CA THR A 30 -1.85 -5.67 4.00
C THR A 30 -2.57 -4.89 5.10
N SER A 31 -3.88 -5.10 5.24
CA SER A 31 -4.69 -4.45 6.28
C SER A 31 -5.66 -5.45 6.88
N SER A 32 -5.33 -5.99 8.06
CA SER A 32 -6.02 -7.16 8.62
C SER A 32 -6.46 -7.00 10.08
N GLY A 33 -6.39 -5.80 10.66
CA GLY A 33 -6.67 -5.61 12.10
C GLY A 33 -8.11 -5.26 12.46
N LEU A 34 -9.12 -5.44 11.61
CA LEU A 34 -10.46 -4.85 11.87
C LEU A 34 -11.10 -5.30 13.20
N THR A 35 -10.85 -6.52 13.65
CA THR A 35 -11.44 -7.08 14.88
C THR A 35 -10.45 -7.78 15.79
N GLU A 36 -9.23 -8.04 15.33
CA GLU A 36 -8.24 -8.87 16.02
C GLU A 36 -6.89 -8.16 16.07
N GLU A 37 -6.18 -8.32 17.19
CA GLU A 37 -4.81 -7.86 17.39
C GLU A 37 -3.85 -9.04 17.41
N TRP A 38 -2.60 -8.83 17.01
CA TRP A 38 -1.59 -9.88 17.00
C TRP A 38 -0.40 -9.54 17.89
N LYS A 39 0.24 -10.56 18.47
CA LYS A 39 1.31 -10.32 19.46
C LYS A 39 2.58 -9.75 18.83
N GLU A 40 3.00 -10.29 17.69
CA GLU A 40 4.26 -9.91 17.05
C GLU A 40 4.15 -9.95 15.53
N VAL A 41 4.65 -8.91 14.87
CA VAL A 41 4.70 -8.85 13.41
C VAL A 41 5.94 -9.59 12.90
N SER A 42 5.74 -10.60 12.05
CA SER A 42 6.83 -11.35 11.43
C SER A 42 7.76 -10.44 10.63
N PRO A 43 9.07 -10.75 10.53
CA PRO A 43 9.97 -10.02 9.64
C PRO A 43 9.51 -10.07 8.18
N ASN A 44 9.61 -8.94 7.47
CA ASN A 44 9.30 -8.85 6.05
C ASN A 44 10.41 -8.04 5.35
N LYS A 45 11.15 -8.69 4.44
CA LYS A 45 12.25 -8.07 3.68
C LYS A 45 11.80 -7.00 2.69
N HIS A 46 10.52 -6.97 2.36
CA HIS A 46 9.88 -6.02 1.44
C HIS A 46 9.16 -4.89 2.17
N ARG A 47 9.13 -4.89 3.50
CA ARG A 47 8.41 -3.88 4.29
C ARG A 47 8.91 -2.48 3.97
N VAL A 48 7.97 -1.58 3.73
CA VAL A 48 8.22 -0.14 3.60
C VAL A 48 7.47 0.60 4.70
N GLY A 49 8.21 1.37 5.49
CA GLY A 49 7.64 2.15 6.59
C GLY A 49 7.29 1.30 7.82
N ASN A 50 6.30 1.77 8.57
CA ASN A 50 5.90 1.17 9.84
C ASN A 50 4.86 0.06 9.63
N PHE A 51 4.77 -0.82 10.62
CA PHE A 51 3.68 -1.78 10.77
C PHE A 51 2.81 -1.44 11.99
N ILE A 52 1.62 -2.02 12.06
CA ILE A 52 0.77 -1.98 13.25
C ILE A 52 0.19 -3.38 13.50
N ASN A 53 0.22 -3.86 14.73
CA ASN A 53 -0.38 -5.14 15.15
C ASN A 53 -1.66 -4.94 15.98
N LYS A 54 -2.19 -3.72 15.96
CA LYS A 54 -3.45 -3.32 16.58
C LYS A 54 -4.52 -3.12 15.53
N VAL A 55 -5.72 -2.76 15.96
CA VAL A 55 -6.83 -2.47 15.07
C VAL A 55 -6.46 -1.42 14.00
N ASN A 56 -6.64 -1.79 12.75
CA ASN A 56 -6.25 -0.99 11.59
C ASN A 56 -7.07 -1.31 10.33
N TYR A 57 -7.04 -0.39 9.37
CA TYR A 57 -7.63 -0.57 8.04
C TYR A 57 -6.80 0.13 6.96
N GLY A 58 -6.91 -0.38 5.74
CA GLY A 58 -6.29 0.20 4.55
C GLY A 58 -7.24 1.15 3.82
N GLU A 59 -6.68 2.14 3.14
CA GLU A 59 -7.42 3.04 2.26
C GLU A 59 -6.60 3.29 0.98
N LEU A 60 -7.26 3.18 -0.17
CA LEU A 60 -6.71 3.50 -1.47
C LEU A 60 -7.51 4.65 -2.06
N LEU A 61 -6.86 5.79 -2.30
CA LEU A 61 -7.45 6.97 -2.94
C LEU A 61 -6.80 7.18 -4.31
N ILE A 62 -7.62 7.46 -5.32
CA ILE A 62 -7.15 7.88 -6.64
C ILE A 62 -7.72 9.24 -6.96
N ASP A 63 -6.85 10.22 -7.13
CA ASP A 63 -7.21 11.56 -7.59
C ASP A 63 -7.12 11.62 -9.11
N TRP A 64 -8.28 11.49 -9.76
CA TRP A 64 -8.40 11.51 -11.22
C TRP A 64 -8.39 12.92 -11.83
N GLN A 65 -8.30 13.98 -11.03
CA GLN A 65 -8.30 15.36 -11.54
C GLN A 65 -6.93 15.78 -12.09
N GLN A 66 -5.88 15.03 -11.77
CA GLN A 66 -4.51 15.28 -12.24
C GLN A 66 -4.28 14.64 -13.61
N VAL A 67 -3.46 15.29 -14.45
CA VAL A 67 -3.03 14.76 -15.77
C VAL A 67 -2.38 13.37 -15.61
N ASP A 68 -1.61 13.20 -14.54
CA ASP A 68 -1.18 11.90 -14.07
C ASP A 68 -1.83 11.63 -12.71
N PRO A 69 -2.90 10.79 -12.64
CA PRO A 69 -3.67 10.62 -11.42
C PRO A 69 -2.79 10.28 -10.22
N GLN A 70 -3.03 10.93 -9.08
CA GLN A 70 -2.28 10.59 -7.86
C GLN A 70 -2.96 9.42 -7.16
N LEU A 71 -2.21 8.34 -6.99
CA LEU A 71 -2.57 7.24 -6.14
C LEU A 71 -2.02 7.47 -4.72
N THR A 72 -2.87 7.29 -3.72
CA THR A 72 -2.49 7.33 -2.30
C THR A 72 -2.89 6.02 -1.64
N LEU A 73 -1.91 5.32 -1.09
CA LEU A 73 -2.08 4.16 -0.22
C LEU A 73 -1.91 4.63 1.22
N ASN A 74 -2.90 4.36 2.06
CA ASN A 74 -2.90 4.69 3.47
C ASN A 74 -3.12 3.43 4.30
N LEU A 75 -2.46 3.37 5.45
CA LEU A 75 -2.86 2.54 6.56
C LEU A 75 -3.18 3.42 7.76
N LYS A 76 -4.34 3.17 8.35
CA LYS A 76 -4.92 3.95 9.43
C LYS A 76 -5.18 3.07 10.66
N ASP A 77 -5.02 3.65 11.84
CA ASP A 77 -5.49 3.06 13.07
C ASP A 77 -7.02 3.25 13.24
N VAL A 78 -7.57 2.72 14.34
CA VAL A 78 -9.00 2.80 14.67
C VAL A 78 -9.54 4.23 14.77
N ASP A 79 -8.70 5.20 15.14
CA ASP A 79 -9.07 6.61 15.24
C ASP A 79 -8.98 7.33 13.87
N GLY A 80 -8.60 6.60 12.81
CA GLY A 80 -8.42 7.14 11.47
C GLY A 80 -7.10 7.88 11.26
N LYS A 81 -6.17 7.82 12.23
CA LYS A 81 -4.85 8.42 12.08
C LYS A 81 -3.99 7.57 11.16
N ILE A 82 -3.40 8.23 10.17
CA ILE A 82 -2.49 7.61 9.22
C ILE A 82 -1.16 7.33 9.92
N PHE A 83 -0.73 6.06 9.96
CA PHE A 83 0.57 5.66 10.50
C PHE A 83 1.56 5.23 9.41
N SER A 84 1.07 4.87 8.22
CA SER A 84 1.88 4.61 7.03
C SER A 84 1.16 5.13 5.78
N GLN A 85 1.90 5.80 4.91
CA GLN A 85 1.36 6.39 3.68
C GLN A 85 2.36 6.30 2.54
N LYS A 86 1.87 5.97 1.35
CA LYS A 86 2.59 6.11 0.10
C LYS A 86 1.75 6.88 -0.90
N LYS A 87 2.30 7.99 -1.40
CA LYS A 87 1.79 8.72 -2.57
C LYS A 87 2.65 8.44 -3.78
N MET A 88 2.02 8.24 -4.93
CA MET A 88 2.71 8.07 -6.20
C MET A 88 1.80 8.44 -7.37
N PRO A 89 2.37 8.92 -8.48
CA PRO A 89 1.60 9.02 -9.72
C PRO A 89 1.19 7.62 -10.18
N LEU A 90 0.00 7.50 -10.78
CA LEU A 90 -0.53 6.24 -11.28
C LEU A 90 0.34 5.66 -12.41
N SER A 91 1.06 6.51 -13.16
CA SER A 91 2.05 6.05 -14.13
C SER A 91 3.20 5.25 -13.51
N LEU A 92 3.54 5.46 -12.23
CA LEU A 92 4.66 4.76 -11.57
C LEU A 92 4.44 3.25 -11.46
N ILE A 93 3.19 2.80 -11.47
CA ILE A 93 2.84 1.37 -11.44
C ILE A 93 2.60 0.80 -12.84
N SER A 94 2.93 1.53 -13.90
CA SER A 94 2.80 1.06 -15.28
C SER A 94 4.16 0.54 -15.79
N PRO A 95 4.21 -0.65 -16.42
CA PRO A 95 5.41 -1.18 -17.08
C PRO A 95 5.78 -0.40 -18.34
N TYR A 96 4.83 0.35 -18.91
CA TYR A 96 5.05 1.15 -20.11
C TYR A 96 5.02 2.62 -19.75
N GLU A 97 6.01 3.37 -20.23
CA GLU A 97 6.00 4.83 -20.16
C GLU A 97 4.75 5.37 -20.89
N LYS A 98 4.14 6.41 -20.32
CA LYS A 98 3.10 7.15 -21.02
C LYS A 98 3.77 7.82 -22.22
N ASN A 99 3.55 7.29 -23.41
CA ASN A 99 3.82 8.02 -24.65
C ASN A 99 2.95 9.28 -24.64
N THR A 100 3.51 10.40 -24.20
CA THR A 100 2.94 11.73 -24.38
C THR A 100 2.93 12.02 -25.88
N LYS A 101 1.74 11.91 -26.49
CA LYS A 101 1.44 12.56 -27.76
C LYS A 101 0.94 13.97 -27.50
#